data_AF-A0A8J2L4N9-F1
#
_entry.id   AF-A0A8J2L4N9-F1
#
_cell.length_a   1.000
_cell.length_b   1.000
_cell.length_c   1.000
_cell.angle_alpha   90.00
_cell.angle_beta   90.00
_cell.angle_gamma   90.00
#
_symmetry.space_group_name_H-M   'P 1'
#
loop_
_entity.id
_entity.type
_entity.pdbx_description
1 polymer ?
#
loop_
_entity_poly.entity_id
_entity_poly.type
_entity_poly.pdbx_seq_one_letter_code
_entity_poly.pdbx_strand_id
1 'polypeptide(L)' 'MQYAVVEFRGGNYDVVPYKWLFDERKKTYWPSCAKADKITTAVNRISDPDGTWKIHTVKEVHG' A
#
# COMPACT_ATOMS: atom_id res chain seq x y z
N MET A 1 -0.51 14.94 -2.76
CA MET A 1 0.26 14.04 -1.88
C MET A 1 0.66 12.82 -2.69
N GLN A 2 1.93 12.39 -2.66
CA GLN A 2 2.40 11.21 -3.41
C GLN A 2 2.14 9.90 -2.65
N TYR A 3 2.10 9.95 -1.32
CA TYR A 3 1.96 8.80 -0.43
C TYR A 3 0.90 9.06 0.63
N ALA A 4 0.25 8.00 1.08
CA ALA A 4 -0.71 8.00 2.18
C ALA A 4 -0.26 6.98 3.24
N VAL A 5 -0.50 7.30 4.51
CA VAL A 5 -0.38 6.31 5.58
C VAL A 5 -1.71 5.58 5.68
N VAL A 6 -1.69 4.25 5.66
CA VAL A 6 -2.90 3.43 5.74
C VAL A 6 -2.86 2.56 6.98
N GLU A 7 -4.00 2.40 7.63
CA GLU A 7 -4.22 1.38 8.65
C GLU A 7 -4.84 0.15 7.98
N PHE A 8 -4.21 -1.01 8.09
CA PHE A 8 -4.77 -2.29 7.64
C PHE A 8 -5.64 -2.94 8.72
N ARG A 9 -6.52 -3.86 8.30
CA ARG A 9 -7.26 -4.73 9.25
C ARG A 9 -6.27 -5.51 10.10
N GLY A 10 -6.25 -5.24 11.41
CA GLY A 10 -5.27 -5.78 12.35
C GLY A 10 -4.49 -4.70 13.11
N GLY A 11 -4.68 -3.41 12.78
CA GLY A 11 -4.04 -2.29 13.48
C GLY A 11 -2.61 -2.01 13.02
N ASN A 12 -2.18 -2.62 11.92
CA ASN A 12 -0.87 -2.37 11.31
C ASN A 12 -0.94 -1.14 10.41
N TYR A 13 0.07 -0.27 10.50
CA TYR A 13 0.19 0.92 9.68
C TYR A 13 1.27 0.76 8.64
N ASP A 14 1.05 1.29 7.43
CA ASP A 14 2.06 1.29 6.38
C ASP A 14 1.91 2.49 5.43
N VAL A 15 2.92 2.73 4.59
CA VAL A 15 2.95 3.85 3.64
C VAL A 15 2.76 3.34 2.22
N VAL A 16 1.69 3.78 1.57
CA VAL A 16 1.36 3.37 0.20
C VAL A 16 1.30 4.58 -0.74
N PRO A 17 1.74 4.46 -2.00
CA PRO A 17 1.47 5.45 -3.03
C PRO A 17 -0.04 5.66 -3.20
N TYR A 18 -0.47 6.92 -3.29
CA TYR A 18 -1.89 7.25 -3.48
C TYR A 18 -2.50 6.57 -4.72
N LYS A 19 -1.69 6.33 -5.75
CA LYS A 19 -2.13 5.65 -6.98
C LYS A 19 -2.47 4.17 -6.80
N TRP A 20 -2.01 3.54 -5.72
CA TRP A 20 -2.35 2.14 -5.41
C TRP A 20 -3.64 2.04 -4.60
N LEU A 21 -4.15 3.16 -4.08
CA LEU A 21 -5.46 3.20 -3.43
C LEU A 21 -6.56 3.23 -4.49
N PHE A 22 -7.51 2.31 -4.35
CA PHE A 22 -8.70 2.23 -5.20
C PHE A 22 -9.92 1.88 -4.36
N ASP A 23 -11.09 1.81 -5.01
CA ASP A 23 -12.37 1.51 -4.35
C ASP A 23 -12.64 2.51 -3.20
N GLU A 24 -12.66 3.80 -3.54
CA GLU A 24 -12.78 4.92 -2.59
C GLU A 24 -11.70 4.92 -1.49
N ARG A 25 -10.50 4.39 -1.82
CA ARG A 25 -9.35 4.25 -0.92
C ARG A 25 -9.56 3.24 0.22
N LYS A 26 -10.54 2.34 0.08
CA LYS A 26 -10.78 1.23 1.02
C LYS A 26 -9.94 0.00 0.68
N LYS A 27 -9.22 0.01 -0.44
CA LYS A 27 -8.37 -1.10 -0.88
C LYS A 27 -7.05 -0.57 -1.45
N THR A 28 -6.00 -1.37 -1.30
CA THR A 28 -4.69 -1.10 -1.90
C THR A 28 -4.00 -2.40 -2.31
N TYR A 29 -3.09 -2.32 -3.28
CA TYR A 29 -2.17 -3.40 -3.55
C TYR A 29 -1.03 -3.36 -2.54
N TRP A 30 -0.82 -4.48 -1.83
CA TRP A 30 0.25 -4.61 -0.84
C TRP A 30 0.92 -5.99 -0.93
N PRO A 31 2.25 -6.07 -0.90
CA PRO A 31 2.94 -7.36 -0.91
C PRO A 31 2.83 -8.04 0.45
N SER A 32 2.49 -9.34 0.47
CA SER A 32 2.17 -10.03 1.72
C SER A 32 3.37 -10.37 2.62
N CYS A 33 4.60 -10.32 2.11
CA CYS A 33 5.84 -10.73 2.82
C CYS A 33 7.13 -10.27 2.11
N ALA A 34 7.11 -9.22 1.29
CA ALA A 34 8.34 -8.81 0.60
C ALA A 34 9.29 -8.17 1.63
N LYS A 35 10.55 -8.64 1.67
CA LYS A 35 11.66 -7.97 2.40
C LYS A 35 11.50 -6.45 2.25
N ALA A 36 11.51 -5.71 3.37
CA ALA A 36 11.19 -4.29 3.41
C ALA A 36 11.84 -3.47 2.27
N ASP A 37 13.06 -3.82 1.87
CA ASP A 37 13.79 -3.21 0.74
C ASP A 37 13.02 -3.18 -0.59
N LYS A 38 12.26 -4.24 -0.90
CA LYS A 38 11.44 -4.32 -2.13
C LYS A 38 10.24 -3.39 -2.05
N ILE A 39 9.61 -3.31 -0.87
CA ILE A 39 8.49 -2.41 -0.61
C ILE A 39 8.98 -0.98 -0.76
N THR A 40 10.04 -0.61 -0.03
CA THR A 40 10.67 0.71 -0.09
C THR A 40 11.05 1.09 -1.51
N THR A 41 11.66 0.18 -2.28
CA THR A 41 12.01 0.45 -3.68
C THR A 41 10.78 0.68 -4.55
N ALA A 42 9.75 -0.15 -4.42
CA ALA A 42 8.54 -0.03 -5.25
C ALA A 42 7.70 1.20 -4.89
N VAL A 43 7.62 1.54 -3.60
CA VAL A 43 7.01 2.79 -3.09
C VAL A 43 7.80 3.99 -3.60
N ASN A 44 9.13 4.05 -3.38
CA ASN A 44 9.97 5.17 -3.80
C ASN A 44 10.01 5.36 -5.32
N ARG A 45 9.95 4.27 -6.09
CA ARG A 45 9.93 4.33 -7.56
C ARG A 45 8.52 4.50 -8.12
N ILE A 46 7.49 4.53 -7.26
CA ILE A 46 6.07 4.57 -7.65
C ILE A 46 5.85 3.52 -8.75
N SER A 47 6.43 2.33 -8.61
CA SER A 47 6.31 1.28 -9.61
C SER A 47 4.89 0.72 -9.57
N ASP A 48 4.43 0.10 -10.65
CA ASP A 48 3.15 -0.59 -10.60
C ASP A 48 3.27 -1.88 -9.78
N PRO A 49 2.21 -2.27 -9.05
CA PRO A 49 2.18 -3.55 -8.34
C PRO A 49 2.50 -4.68 -9.31
N ASP A 50 3.44 -5.56 -8.96
CA ASP A 50 3.64 -6.77 -9.75
C ASP A 50 2.48 -7.76 -9.50
N GLY A 51 2.22 -8.69 -10.43
CA GLY A 51 1.09 -9.62 -10.34
C GLY A 51 1.06 -10.55 -9.12
N THR A 52 2.11 -10.56 -8.30
CA THR A 52 2.20 -11.30 -7.03
C THR A 52 1.67 -10.53 -5.83
N TRP A 53 1.40 -9.23 -5.97
CA TRP A 53 0.89 -8.41 -4.87
C TRP A 53 -0.58 -8.67 -4.65
N LYS A 54 -0.98 -8.73 -3.38
CA LYS A 54 -2.36 -9.00 -3.02
C LYS A 54 -3.11 -7.70 -2.76
N ILE A 55 -4.43 -7.77 -2.87
CA ILE A 55 -5.29 -6.67 -2.49
C ILE A 55 -5.54 -6.76 -0.99
N HIS A 56 -5.28 -5.67 -0.28
CA HIS A 56 -5.52 -5.54 1.15
C HIS A 56 -6.61 -4.50 1.40
N THR A 57 -7.49 -4.78 2.37
CA THR A 57 -8.48 -3.82 2.84
C THR A 57 -7.83 -2.79 3.76
N VAL A 58 -8.02 -1.53 3.41
CA VAL A 58 -7.64 -0.37 4.22
C VAL A 58 -8.81 -0.04 5.15
N LYS A 59 -8.52 0.12 6.43
CA LYS A 59 -9.46 0.55 7.47
C LYS A 59 -9.58 2.06 7.50
N GLU A 60 -8.45 2.76 7.46
CA GLU A 60 -8.39 4.22 7.48
C GLU A 60 -7.18 4.71 6.68
N VAL A 61 -7.32 5.88 6.05
CA VAL A 61 -6.25 6.57 5.33
C VAL A 61 -5.96 7.88 6.05
N HIS A 62 -4.72 8.03 6.51
CA HIS A 62 -4.22 9.27 7.09
C HIS A 62 -3.45 10.03 6.00
N GLY A 63 -3.88 11.28 5.74
CA GLY A 63 -3.34 12.16 4.71
C GLY A 63 -2.41 13.21 5.28
#